data_AF-A0A432S324-F1
#
_entry.id   AF-A0A432S324-F1
#
_cell.length_a   1.000
_cell.length_b   1.000
_cell.length_c   1.000
_cell.angle_alpha   90.00
_cell.angle_beta   90.00
_cell.angle_gamma   90.00
#
_symmetry.space_group_name_H-M   'P 1'
#
loop_
_entity.id
_entity.type
_entity.pdbx_description
1 polymer ?
#
loop_
_entity_poly.entity_id
_entity_poly.type
_entity_poly.pdbx_seq_one_letter_code
_entity_poly.pdbx_strand_id
1 'polypeptide(L)'
;MVMIIIILVLLAGLILTMSSLLLTYNTLFNLEEGIQKEIEEIKNILCAKLELVDEFNKYIKLDFDLIEKAYELKEKVETTYDVENLVRYNLIVEVLFKEIEGLIDMENRHDDIDIKKLLLVRNSLKMKLKEKILNLNEYISEYNELLDTFMGRLIKSLSDFQEKDFYEDI
;
A
#
# COMPACT_ATOMS: atom_id res chain seq x y z
N MET A 1 -18.24 45.00 32.68
CA MET A 1 -16.97 44.80 31.94
C MET A 1 -16.34 43.43 32.19
N VAL A 2 -16.01 43.04 33.43
CA VAL A 2 -15.34 41.76 33.72
C VAL A 2 -16.12 40.53 33.20
N MET A 3 -17.43 40.47 33.40
CA MET A 3 -18.27 39.38 32.89
C MET A 3 -18.31 39.29 31.35
N ILE A 4 -18.27 40.45 30.66
CA ILE A 4 -18.22 40.50 29.19
C ILE A 4 -16.86 40.00 28.69
N ILE A 5 -15.77 40.36 29.37
CA ILE A 5 -14.42 39.87 29.05
C ILE A 5 -14.35 38.35 29.22
N ILE A 6 -14.91 37.79 30.30
CA ILE A 6 -14.96 36.34 30.52
C ILE A 6 -15.73 35.64 29.39
N ILE A 7 -16.89 36.17 29.00
CA ILE A 7 -17.69 35.61 27.89
C ILE A 7 -16.89 35.66 26.57
N LEU A 8 -16.20 36.76 26.28
CA LEU A 8 -15.39 36.90 25.07
C LEU A 8 -14.19 35.93 25.06
N VAL A 9 -13.52 35.73 26.20
CA VAL A 9 -12.42 34.76 26.34
C VAL A 9 -12.92 33.34 26.14
N LEU A 10 -14.08 33.00 26.71
CA LEU A 10 -14.70 31.68 26.53
C LEU A 10 -15.08 31.44 25.07
N LEU A 11 -15.69 32.42 24.40
CA LEU A 11 -16.03 32.35 22.97
C LEU A 11 -14.80 32.16 22.10
N ALA A 12 -13.72 32.91 22.34
CA ALA A 12 -12.47 32.77 21.61
C ALA A 12 -11.85 31.37 21.81
N GLY A 13 -11.86 30.84 23.04
CA GLY A 13 -11.37 29.49 23.32
C GLY A 13 -12.18 28.39 22.61
N LEU A 14 -13.50 28.58 22.52
CA LEU A 14 -14.40 27.64 21.86
C LEU A 14 -14.21 27.65 20.33
N ILE A 15 -14.02 28.82 19.72
CA ILE A 15 -13.68 28.95 18.30
C ILE A 15 -12.35 28.26 17.99
N LEU A 16 -11.31 28.51 18.79
CA LEU A 16 -10.00 27.90 18.58
C LEU A 16 -10.07 26.36 18.64
N THR A 17 -10.80 25.82 19.62
CA THR A 17 -10.98 24.37 19.76
C THR A 17 -11.70 23.77 18.56
N MET A 18 -12.79 24.41 18.09
CA MET A 18 -13.52 23.96 16.91
C MET A 18 -12.68 24.04 15.63
N SER A 19 -11.89 25.10 15.45
CA SER A 19 -10.98 25.22 14.31
C SER A 19 -9.89 24.14 14.33
N SER A 20 -9.30 23.85 15.50
CA SER A 20 -8.32 22.76 15.64
C SER A 20 -8.94 21.41 15.33
N LEU A 21 -10.16 21.14 15.79
CA LEU A 21 -10.86 19.89 15.53
C LEU A 21 -11.16 19.70 14.03
N LEU A 22 -11.61 20.75 13.35
CA LEU A 22 -11.83 20.72 11.89
C LEU A 22 -10.52 20.48 11.12
N LEU A 23 -9.43 21.13 11.53
CA LEU A 23 -8.13 20.94 10.89
C LEU A 23 -7.64 19.51 11.06
N THR A 24 -7.65 18.98 12.29
CA THR A 24 -7.24 17.60 12.58
C THR A 24 -8.09 16.59 11.80
N TYR A 25 -9.41 16.80 11.73
CA TYR A 25 -10.30 15.94 10.94
C TYR A 25 -9.92 15.93 9.46
N ASN A 26 -9.69 17.11 8.88
CA ASN A 26 -9.30 17.23 7.48
C ASN A 26 -7.94 16.57 7.20
N THR A 27 -6.98 16.70 8.12
CA THR A 27 -5.69 16.02 8.02
C THR A 27 -5.85 14.50 8.08
N LEU A 28 -6.63 13.96 9.04
CA LEU A 28 -6.91 12.52 9.12
C LEU A 28 -7.57 11.98 7.85
N PHE A 29 -8.53 12.73 7.29
CA PHE A 29 -9.20 12.38 6.04
C PHE A 29 -8.21 12.31 4.86
N ASN A 30 -7.36 13.33 4.71
CA ASN A 30 -6.35 13.34 3.64
C ASN A 30 -5.30 12.23 3.80
N LEU A 31 -4.91 11.90 5.03
CA LEU A 31 -4.01 10.78 5.31
C LEU A 31 -4.66 9.44 4.94
N GLU A 32 -5.96 9.27 5.22
CA GLU A 32 -6.69 8.08 4.81
C GLU A 32 -6.82 7.95 3.29
N GLU A 33 -7.07 9.04 2.56
CA GLU A 33 -7.01 9.04 1.08
C GLU A 33 -5.60 8.68 0.58
N GLY A 34 -4.54 9.18 1.24
CA GLY A 34 -3.16 8.84 0.93
C GLY A 34 -2.88 7.34 1.09
N ILE A 35 -3.33 6.75 2.20
CA ILE A 35 -3.24 5.31 2.47
C ILE A 35 -3.96 4.50 1.37
N GLN A 36 -5.20 4.85 1.05
CA GLN A 36 -5.97 4.16 0.01
C GLN A 36 -5.28 4.24 -1.36
N LYS A 37 -4.70 5.39 -1.69
CA LYS A 37 -3.96 5.59 -2.93
C LYS A 37 -2.72 4.69 -3.00
N GLU A 38 -1.91 4.63 -1.94
CA GLU A 38 -0.72 3.78 -1.97
C GLU A 38 -1.08 2.29 -2.00
N ILE A 39 -2.19 1.88 -1.36
CA ILE A 39 -2.74 0.50 -1.49
C ILE A 39 -3.09 0.17 -2.94
N GLU A 40 -3.76 1.09 -3.65
CA GLU A 40 -4.12 0.88 -5.06
C GLU A 40 -2.88 0.81 -5.96
N GLU A 41 -1.85 1.62 -5.69
CA GLU A 41 -0.56 1.54 -6.39
C GLU A 41 0.13 0.18 -6.13
N ILE A 42 0.10 -0.33 -4.90
CA ILE A 42 0.62 -1.66 -4.56
C ILE A 42 -0.10 -2.75 -5.37
N LYS A 43 -1.44 -2.70 -5.44
CA LYS A 43 -2.25 -3.62 -6.26
C LYS A 43 -1.83 -3.60 -7.72
N ASN A 44 -1.72 -2.40 -8.29
CA ASN A 44 -1.31 -2.22 -9.68
C ASN A 44 0.08 -2.81 -9.96
N ILE A 45 1.03 -2.64 -9.04
CA ILE A 45 2.37 -3.21 -9.17
C ILE A 45 2.34 -4.75 -9.07
N LEU A 46 1.54 -5.32 -8.16
CA LEU A 46 1.38 -6.78 -8.05
C LEU A 46 0.71 -7.37 -9.30
N CYS A 47 -0.31 -6.72 -9.84
CA CYS A 47 -0.94 -7.12 -11.10
C CYS A 47 0.06 -7.03 -12.27
N ALA A 48 0.82 -5.96 -12.38
CA ALA A 48 1.85 -5.81 -13.42
C ALA A 48 2.95 -6.87 -13.29
N LYS A 49 3.34 -7.23 -12.06
CA LYS A 49 4.22 -8.37 -11.80
C LYS A 49 3.59 -9.66 -12.34
N LEU A 50 2.34 -9.95 -12.01
CA LEU A 50 1.67 -11.17 -12.48
C LEU A 50 1.52 -11.22 -14.01
N GLU A 51 1.31 -10.08 -14.67
CA GLU A 51 1.30 -10.00 -16.15
C GLU A 51 2.65 -10.35 -16.78
N LEU A 52 3.78 -10.14 -16.09
CA LEU A 52 5.07 -10.59 -16.60
C LEU A 52 5.16 -12.10 -16.73
N VAL A 53 4.37 -12.89 -15.98
CA VAL A 53 4.34 -14.35 -16.11
C VAL A 53 3.94 -14.76 -17.53
N ASP A 54 2.94 -14.09 -18.10
CA ASP A 54 2.52 -14.32 -19.49
C ASP A 54 3.60 -13.92 -20.49
N GLU A 55 4.34 -12.84 -20.21
CA GLU A 55 5.47 -12.43 -21.03
C GLU A 55 6.62 -13.45 -20.96
N PHE A 56 6.95 -13.97 -19.78
CA PHE A 56 7.95 -15.03 -19.62
C PHE A 56 7.55 -16.31 -20.37
N ASN A 57 6.27 -16.70 -20.32
CA ASN A 57 5.76 -17.89 -21.01
C ASN A 57 6.01 -17.88 -22.53
N LYS A 58 6.09 -16.70 -23.16
CA LYS A 58 6.42 -16.59 -24.59
C LYS A 58 7.85 -17.07 -24.90
N TYR A 59 8.76 -17.04 -23.93
CA TYR A 59 10.18 -17.34 -24.12
C TYR A 59 10.62 -18.66 -23.49
N ILE A 60 10.08 -19.00 -22.33
CA ILE A 60 10.45 -20.18 -21.50
C ILE A 60 9.19 -20.94 -21.10
N LYS A 61 8.61 -21.69 -22.05
CA LYS A 61 7.34 -22.44 -21.94
C LYS A 61 7.02 -22.84 -20.48
N LEU A 62 6.20 -22.04 -19.83
CA LEU A 62 5.88 -22.24 -18.41
C LEU A 62 4.85 -23.37 -18.30
N ASP A 63 4.93 -24.10 -17.19
CA ASP A 63 3.92 -25.09 -16.86
C ASP A 63 2.56 -24.42 -16.70
N PHE A 64 1.51 -25.08 -17.17
CA PHE A 64 0.14 -24.56 -17.09
C PHE A 64 -0.25 -24.19 -15.65
N ASP A 65 0.18 -25.00 -14.68
CA ASP A 65 -0.06 -24.79 -13.25
C ASP A 65 0.53 -23.45 -12.74
N LEU A 66 1.67 -23.00 -13.28
CA LEU A 66 2.28 -21.71 -12.91
C LEU A 66 1.44 -20.55 -13.44
N ILE A 67 0.99 -20.67 -14.69
CA ILE A 67 0.18 -19.66 -15.37
C ILE A 67 -1.19 -19.54 -14.68
N GLU A 68 -1.84 -20.67 -14.39
CA GLU A 68 -3.12 -20.71 -13.68
C GLU A 68 -3.02 -20.06 -12.30
N LYS A 69 -1.98 -20.40 -11.52
CA LYS A 69 -1.71 -19.76 -10.22
C LYS A 69 -1.53 -18.25 -10.35
N ALA A 70 -0.85 -17.78 -11.39
CA ALA A 70 -0.65 -16.34 -11.62
C ALA A 70 -1.98 -15.62 -11.90
N TYR A 71 -2.87 -16.22 -12.71
CA TYR A 71 -4.20 -15.66 -12.96
C TYR A 71 -5.09 -15.66 -11.73
N GLU A 72 -5.14 -16.76 -10.98
CA GLU A 72 -5.90 -16.81 -9.71
C GLU A 72 -5.40 -15.77 -8.71
N LEU A 73 -4.08 -15.58 -8.63
CA LEU A 73 -3.50 -14.60 -7.73
C LEU A 73 -3.82 -13.17 -8.18
N LYS A 74 -3.90 -12.92 -9.49
CA LYS A 74 -4.26 -11.61 -10.05
C LYS A 74 -5.68 -11.23 -9.64
N GLU A 75 -6.63 -12.14 -9.80
CA GLU A 75 -8.02 -11.91 -9.39
C GLU A 75 -8.13 -11.62 -7.88
N LYS A 76 -7.38 -12.37 -7.07
CA LYS A 76 -7.31 -12.15 -5.61
C LYS A 76 -6.70 -10.79 -5.24
N VAL A 77 -5.68 -10.35 -5.96
CA VAL A 77 -5.05 -9.02 -5.77
C VAL A 77 -6.02 -7.91 -6.15
N GLU A 78 -6.73 -8.03 -7.28
CA GLU A 78 -7.65 -6.99 -7.76
C GLU A 78 -8.85 -6.80 -6.82
N THR A 79 -9.33 -7.89 -6.22
CA THR A 79 -10.54 -7.90 -5.38
C THR A 79 -10.27 -7.60 -3.90
N THR A 80 -9.03 -7.72 -3.43
CA THR A 80 -8.69 -7.39 -2.04
C THR A 80 -8.47 -5.89 -1.83
N TYR A 81 -8.86 -5.40 -0.65
CA TYR A 81 -8.49 -4.09 -0.11
C TYR A 81 -7.72 -4.24 1.22
N ASP A 82 -7.55 -5.48 1.68
CA ASP A 82 -6.80 -5.81 2.87
C ASP A 82 -5.31 -5.87 2.53
N VAL A 83 -4.54 -4.98 3.18
CA VAL A 83 -3.10 -4.86 2.99
C VAL A 83 -2.36 -6.09 3.48
N GLU A 84 -2.84 -6.76 4.53
CA GLU A 84 -2.21 -8.00 5.01
C GLU A 84 -2.29 -9.08 3.93
N ASN A 85 -3.43 -9.18 3.23
CA ASN A 85 -3.56 -10.08 2.09
C ASN A 85 -2.65 -9.66 0.93
N LEU A 86 -2.49 -8.35 0.64
CA LEU A 86 -1.55 -7.88 -0.39
C LEU A 86 -0.10 -8.26 -0.07
N VAL A 87 0.31 -8.18 1.20
CA VAL A 87 1.63 -8.63 1.67
C VAL A 87 1.80 -10.12 1.41
N ARG A 88 0.81 -10.93 1.83
CA ARG A 88 0.83 -12.38 1.59
C ARG A 88 0.87 -12.72 0.10
N TYR A 89 0.11 -12.00 -0.73
CA TYR A 89 0.12 -12.20 -2.16
C TYR A 89 1.46 -11.84 -2.79
N ASN A 90 2.15 -10.79 -2.35
CA ASN A 90 3.50 -10.52 -2.84
C ASN A 90 4.47 -11.68 -2.54
N LEU A 91 4.40 -12.27 -1.34
CA LEU A 91 5.26 -13.41 -1.02
C LEU A 91 5.03 -14.57 -2.01
N ILE A 92 3.78 -14.85 -2.34
CA ILE A 92 3.42 -15.88 -3.34
C ILE A 92 3.95 -15.48 -4.73
N VAL A 93 3.82 -14.21 -5.12
CA VAL A 93 4.38 -13.69 -6.39
C VAL A 93 5.91 -13.89 -6.45
N GLU A 94 6.64 -13.59 -5.37
CA GLU A 94 8.10 -13.76 -5.34
C GLU A 94 8.51 -15.24 -5.43
N VAL A 95 7.73 -16.15 -4.83
CA VAL A 95 7.94 -17.60 -5.00
C VAL A 95 7.72 -18.01 -6.45
N LEU A 96 6.63 -17.56 -7.08
CA LEU A 96 6.32 -17.80 -8.49
C LEU A 96 7.49 -17.36 -9.39
N PHE A 97 8.02 -16.16 -9.18
CA PHE A 97 9.15 -15.69 -9.98
C PHE A 97 10.46 -16.44 -9.71
N LYS A 98 10.67 -16.93 -8.50
CA LYS A 98 11.84 -17.76 -8.19
C LYS A 98 11.78 -19.10 -8.95
N GLU A 99 10.59 -19.66 -9.12
CA GLU A 99 10.37 -20.84 -9.95
C GLU A 99 10.65 -20.54 -11.44
N ILE A 100 10.17 -19.40 -11.94
CA ILE A 100 10.47 -18.92 -13.31
C ILE A 100 11.98 -18.73 -13.51
N GLU A 101 12.69 -18.11 -12.57
CA GLU A 101 14.16 -17.95 -12.65
C GLU A 101 14.88 -19.29 -12.69
N GLY A 102 14.43 -20.27 -11.90
CA GLY A 102 14.95 -21.63 -11.95
C GLY A 102 14.78 -22.28 -13.33
N LEU A 103 13.68 -22.02 -14.02
CA LEU A 103 13.47 -22.50 -15.41
C LEU A 103 14.39 -21.79 -16.40
N ILE A 104 14.60 -20.48 -16.26
CA ILE A 104 15.55 -19.71 -17.09
C ILE A 104 16.96 -20.29 -16.93
N ASP A 105 17.37 -20.60 -15.70
CA ASP A 105 18.65 -21.25 -15.37
C ASP A 105 18.77 -22.62 -16.05
N MET A 106 17.76 -23.48 -15.91
CA MET A 106 17.77 -24.83 -16.47
C MET A 106 17.85 -24.84 -18.00
N GLU A 107 17.19 -23.89 -18.67
CA GLU A 107 17.22 -23.76 -20.13
C GLU A 107 18.44 -22.98 -20.66
N ASN A 108 19.35 -22.50 -19.79
CA ASN A 108 20.47 -21.61 -20.14
C ASN A 108 20.03 -20.37 -20.94
N ARG A 109 18.87 -19.79 -20.62
CA ARG A 109 18.28 -18.66 -21.34
C ARG A 109 18.62 -17.29 -20.74
N HIS A 110 19.48 -17.25 -19.72
CA HIS A 110 19.91 -16.00 -19.08
C HIS A 110 20.52 -14.98 -20.02
N ASP A 111 21.19 -15.41 -21.09
CA ASP A 111 21.83 -14.52 -22.05
C ASP A 111 20.88 -13.96 -23.13
N ASP A 112 19.65 -14.45 -23.19
CA ASP A 112 18.61 -13.94 -24.06
C ASP A 112 18.27 -12.49 -23.70
N ILE A 113 18.35 -11.61 -24.69
CA ILE A 113 18.15 -10.16 -24.51
C ILE A 113 16.74 -9.87 -24.01
N ASP A 114 15.73 -10.60 -24.48
CA ASP A 114 14.35 -10.33 -24.13
C ASP A 114 14.04 -10.82 -22.71
N ILE A 115 14.63 -11.94 -22.29
CA ILE A 115 14.57 -12.39 -20.89
C ILE A 115 15.29 -11.41 -19.97
N LYS A 116 16.48 -10.91 -20.34
CA LYS A 116 17.17 -9.86 -19.57
C LYS A 116 16.30 -8.62 -19.39
N LYS A 117 15.58 -8.17 -20.42
CA LYS A 117 14.64 -7.06 -20.31
C LYS A 117 13.51 -7.36 -19.33
N LEU A 118 12.90 -8.54 -19.40
CA LEU A 118 11.82 -8.93 -18.48
C LEU A 118 12.31 -8.98 -17.02
N LEU A 119 13.51 -9.51 -16.78
CA LEU A 119 14.14 -9.49 -15.45
C LEU A 119 14.41 -8.07 -14.95
N LEU A 120 14.85 -7.15 -15.82
CA LEU A 120 15.00 -5.74 -15.48
C LEU A 120 13.67 -5.07 -15.13
N VAL A 121 12.61 -5.34 -15.89
CA VAL A 121 11.26 -4.83 -15.59
C VAL A 121 10.78 -5.38 -14.25
N ARG A 122 10.93 -6.68 -13.99
CA ARG A 122 10.62 -7.29 -12.69
C ARG A 122 11.36 -6.60 -11.55
N ASN A 123 12.67 -6.37 -11.69
CA ASN A 123 13.47 -5.70 -10.67
C ASN A 123 13.02 -4.25 -10.44
N SER A 124 12.66 -3.54 -11.51
CA SER A 124 12.08 -2.19 -11.40
C SER A 124 10.76 -2.20 -10.63
N LEU A 125 9.86 -3.14 -10.94
CA LEU A 125 8.59 -3.31 -10.20
C LEU A 125 8.83 -3.67 -8.74
N LYS A 126 9.83 -4.51 -8.44
CA LYS A 126 10.23 -4.85 -7.07
C LYS A 126 10.70 -3.63 -6.28
N MET A 127 11.51 -2.76 -6.88
CA MET A 127 11.93 -1.51 -6.23
C MET A 127 10.76 -0.55 -6.01
N LYS A 128 9.89 -0.37 -7.02
CA LYS A 128 8.68 0.44 -6.88
C LYS A 128 7.76 -0.08 -5.79
N LEU A 129 7.59 -1.39 -5.69
CA LEU A 129 6.77 -1.99 -4.65
C LEU A 129 7.28 -1.60 -3.26
N LYS A 130 8.59 -1.76 -3.01
CA LYS A 130 9.25 -1.36 -1.77
C LYS A 130 9.03 0.11 -1.42
N GLU A 131 9.19 0.99 -2.41
CA GLU A 131 8.91 2.42 -2.26
C GLU A 131 7.46 2.66 -1.83
N LYS A 132 6.49 2.00 -2.46
CA LYS A 132 5.07 2.17 -2.15
C LYS A 132 4.68 1.69 -0.76
N ILE A 133 5.30 0.62 -0.27
CA ILE A 133 5.09 0.14 1.10
C ILE A 133 5.70 1.10 2.12
N LEU A 134 6.90 1.65 1.82
CA LEU A 134 7.52 2.64 2.69
C LEU A 134 6.61 3.87 2.83
N ASN A 135 6.13 4.40 1.71
CA ASN A 135 5.21 5.54 1.72
C ASN A 135 3.91 5.20 2.47
N LEU A 136 3.35 4.01 2.27
CA LEU A 136 2.17 3.55 2.99
C LEU A 136 2.39 3.56 4.50
N ASN A 137 3.52 3.02 4.97
CA ASN A 137 3.88 3.02 6.38
C ASN A 137 4.13 4.43 6.93
N GLU A 138 4.68 5.34 6.13
CA GLU A 138 4.81 6.75 6.51
C GLU A 138 3.44 7.39 6.74
N TYR A 139 2.50 7.21 5.81
CA TYR A 139 1.13 7.69 5.98
C TYR A 139 0.43 7.07 7.20
N ILE A 140 0.61 5.76 7.42
CA ILE A 140 0.06 5.07 8.61
C ILE A 140 0.67 5.62 9.90
N SER A 141 1.98 5.89 9.91
CA SER A 141 2.67 6.49 11.05
C SER A 141 2.07 7.86 11.39
N GLU A 142 2.00 8.75 10.41
CA GLU A 142 1.44 10.10 10.59
C GLU A 142 -0.03 10.05 11.04
N TYR A 143 -0.79 9.12 10.47
CA TYR A 143 -2.20 8.91 10.81
C TYR A 143 -2.38 8.45 12.26
N ASN A 144 -1.62 7.44 12.68
CA ASN A 144 -1.67 6.91 14.05
C ASN A 144 -1.17 7.94 15.07
N GLU A 145 -0.09 8.65 14.79
CA GLU A 145 0.41 9.74 15.64
C GLU A 145 -0.63 10.84 15.82
N LEU A 146 -1.35 11.19 14.75
CA LEU A 146 -2.40 12.20 14.80
C LEU A 146 -3.60 11.73 15.63
N LEU A 147 -4.00 10.45 15.51
CA LEU A 147 -5.06 9.85 16.34
C LEU A 147 -4.70 9.84 17.84
N ASP A 148 -3.42 9.71 18.18
CA ASP A 148 -2.94 9.71 19.57
C ASP A 148 -2.92 11.10 20.24
N THR A 149 -3.08 12.17 19.46
CA THR A 149 -3.21 13.53 20.02
C THR A 149 -4.53 13.70 20.77
N PHE A 150 -4.64 14.76 21.59
CA PHE A 150 -5.90 15.08 22.28
C PHE A 150 -7.06 15.29 21.29
N MET A 151 -6.82 16.02 20.20
CA MET A 151 -7.84 16.25 19.17
C MET A 151 -8.14 14.97 18.38
N GLY A 152 -7.12 14.17 18.08
CA GLY A 152 -7.27 12.85 17.46
C GLY A 152 -8.15 11.91 18.26
N ARG A 153 -7.93 11.81 19.58
CA ARG A 153 -8.76 10.99 20.48
C ARG A 153 -10.21 11.47 20.54
N LEU A 154 -10.42 12.78 20.57
CA LEU A 154 -11.78 13.34 20.49
C LEU A 154 -12.46 12.95 19.19
N ILE A 155 -11.78 13.10 18.05
CA ILE A 155 -12.30 12.68 16.75
C ILE A 155 -12.57 11.17 16.72
N LYS A 156 -11.64 10.34 17.19
CA LYS A 156 -11.80 8.88 17.32
C LYS A 156 -13.04 8.49 18.13
N SER A 157 -13.37 9.26 19.18
CA SER A 157 -14.59 9.01 19.97
C SER A 157 -15.89 9.44 19.28
N LEU A 158 -15.81 10.26 18.23
CA LEU A 158 -16.94 10.86 17.53
C LEU A 158 -17.11 10.34 16.10
N SER A 159 -16.25 9.42 15.64
CA SER A 159 -16.18 8.94 14.25
C SER A 159 -15.68 7.50 14.15
N ASP A 160 -15.63 6.96 12.92
CA ASP A 160 -15.21 5.59 12.63
C ASP A 160 -13.69 5.43 12.42
N PHE A 161 -12.89 6.48 12.60
CA PHE A 161 -11.43 6.39 12.45
C PHE A 161 -10.82 5.44 13.49
N GLN A 162 -9.95 4.53 13.03
CA GLN A 162 -9.26 3.55 13.88
C GLN A 162 -7.79 3.44 13.49
N GLU A 163 -6.95 3.12 14.47
CA GLU A 163 -5.53 2.84 14.24
C GLU A 163 -5.35 1.76 13.16
N LYS A 164 -4.28 1.92 12.38
CA LYS A 164 -3.95 1.01 11.28
C LYS A 164 -2.60 0.33 11.59
N ASP A 165 -2.50 -0.94 11.26
CA ASP A 165 -1.28 -1.71 11.50
C ASP A 165 -0.15 -1.29 10.55
N PHE A 166 1.09 -1.38 11.01
CA PHE A 166 2.28 -1.24 10.16
C PHE A 166 2.56 -2.54 9.41
N TYR A 167 3.16 -2.42 8.22
CA TYR A 167 3.49 -3.59 7.38
C TYR A 167 5.01 -3.66 7.18
N GLU A 168 5.65 -4.68 7.75
CA GLU A 168 7.10 -4.91 7.58
C GLU A 168 7.46 -5.36 6.15
N ASP A 169 8.76 -5.22 5.81
CA ASP A 169 9.37 -5.44 4.50
C ASP A 169 8.74 -6.61 3.70
N ILE A 170 8.12 -6.23 2.58
CA ILE A 170 7.67 -7.10 1.48
C ILE A 170 8.85 -7.53 0.58
#